data_AF-A0A3D3YWG3-F1
#
_entry.id   AF-A0A3D3YWG3-F1
#
_cell.length_a   1.000
_cell.length_b   1.000
_cell.length_c   1.000
_cell.angle_alpha   90.00
_cell.angle_beta   90.00
_cell.angle_gamma   90.00
#
_symmetry.space_group_name_H-M   'P 1'
#
loop_
_entity.id
_entity.type
_entity.pdbx_description
1 polymer ?
#
loop_
_entity_poly.entity_id
_entity_poly.type
_entity_poly.pdbx_seq_one_letter_code
_entity_poly.pdbx_strand_id
1 'polypeptide(L)'
;FFVVTGHDFSTGWTATIDGRSLGTPLVVDGYSAGWRVDRTGSYRISIRYAPQAKYTALLGISAAALVGTAAVLLVPLIRRRRRWRRTRSGKQRAPAARAGSDE
;
A
#
# COMPACT_ATOMS: atom_id res chain seq x y z
N PHE A 1 -1.42 -26.99 26.79
CA PHE A 1 -1.81 -25.67 27.34
C PHE A 1 -2.62 -24.90 26.29
N PHE A 2 -3.30 -23.81 26.65
CA PHE A 2 -4.01 -22.97 25.69
C PHE A 2 -3.20 -21.72 25.38
N VAL A 3 -3.26 -21.31 24.12
CA VAL A 3 -2.75 -20.01 23.67
C VAL A 3 -3.93 -19.19 23.23
N VAL A 4 -4.07 -18.01 23.83
CA VAL A 4 -5.17 -17.10 23.62
C VAL A 4 -4.68 -15.83 22.94
N THR A 5 -5.52 -15.25 22.06
CA THR A 5 -5.22 -13.98 21.41
C THR A 5 -5.48 -12.77 22.31
N GLY A 6 -6.37 -12.92 23.30
CA GLY A 6 -6.89 -11.81 24.12
C GLY A 6 -7.83 -10.87 23.34
N HIS A 7 -8.21 -11.25 22.12
CA HIS A 7 -9.10 -10.50 21.23
C HIS A 7 -10.35 -11.31 20.92
N ASP A 8 -11.43 -10.62 20.57
CA ASP A 8 -12.70 -11.23 20.22
C ASP A 8 -12.56 -12.38 19.22
N PHE A 9 -13.36 -13.41 19.46
CA PHE A 9 -13.44 -14.57 18.60
C PHE A 9 -13.90 -14.17 17.20
N SER A 10 -13.15 -14.63 16.20
CA SER A 10 -13.55 -14.56 14.80
C SER A 10 -12.91 -15.71 14.02
N THR A 11 -13.59 -16.16 12.97
CA THR A 11 -13.12 -17.24 12.08
C THR A 11 -11.92 -16.84 11.22
N GLY A 12 -11.56 -15.55 11.20
CA GLY A 12 -10.41 -15.04 10.47
C GLY A 12 -9.07 -15.20 11.19
N TRP A 13 -9.09 -15.54 12.48
CA TRP A 13 -7.88 -15.82 13.25
C TRP A 13 -7.27 -17.17 12.84
N THR A 14 -5.96 -17.18 12.59
CA THR A 14 -5.21 -18.40 12.29
C THR A 14 -3.95 -18.45 13.15
N ALA A 15 -3.57 -19.66 13.57
CA ALA A 15 -2.33 -19.89 14.31
C ALA A 15 -1.52 -21.01 13.66
N THR A 16 -0.21 -20.83 13.62
CA THR A 16 0.74 -21.83 13.14
C THR A 16 1.83 -22.08 14.18
N ILE A 17 2.29 -23.33 14.25
CA ILE A 17 3.43 -23.78 15.05
C ILE A 17 4.51 -24.27 14.09
N ASP A 18 5.65 -23.59 14.06
CA ASP A 18 6.76 -23.86 13.12
C ASP A 18 6.29 -24.07 11.66
N GLY A 19 5.33 -23.25 11.23
CA GLY A 19 4.75 -23.29 9.87
C GLY A 19 3.60 -24.27 9.66
N ARG A 20 3.27 -25.14 10.63
CA ARG A 20 2.08 -26.02 10.56
C ARG A 20 0.87 -25.38 11.21
N SER A 21 -0.29 -25.42 10.54
CA SER A 21 -1.53 -24.88 11.09
C SER A 21 -1.97 -25.64 12.35
N LEU A 22 -2.43 -24.89 13.35
CA LEU A 22 -3.08 -25.42 14.55
C LEU A 22 -4.60 -25.64 14.35
N GLY A 23 -5.12 -25.37 13.15
CA GLY A 23 -6.52 -25.55 12.82
C GLY A 23 -7.40 -24.34 13.17
N THR A 24 -8.71 -24.57 13.26
CA THR A 24 -9.71 -23.54 13.55
C THR A 24 -9.61 -23.06 15.00
N PRO A 25 -9.78 -21.75 15.26
CA PRO A 25 -9.77 -21.21 16.61
C PRO A 25 -10.95 -21.75 17.43
N LEU A 26 -10.72 -21.95 18.72
CA LEU A 26 -11.71 -22.24 19.74
C LEU A 26 -12.06 -20.94 20.48
N VAL A 27 -13.26 -20.88 21.05
CA VAL A 27 -13.61 -19.83 22.02
C VAL A 27 -13.01 -20.22 23.36
N VAL A 28 -12.13 -19.36 23.89
CA VAL A 28 -11.47 -19.50 25.19
C VAL A 28 -11.88 -18.30 26.05
N ASP A 29 -12.04 -18.52 27.35
CA ASP A 29 -12.46 -17.50 28.33
C ASP A 29 -13.80 -16.82 27.99
N GLY A 30 -14.66 -17.50 27.22
CA GLY A 30 -16.00 -17.04 26.85
C GLY A 30 -16.06 -15.96 25.76
N TYR A 31 -14.93 -15.44 25.30
CA TYR A 31 -14.91 -14.40 24.25
C TYR A 31 -13.71 -14.48 23.30
N SER A 32 -12.56 -14.97 23.76
CA SER A 32 -11.30 -14.87 23.01
C SER A 32 -11.14 -16.01 22.01
N ALA A 33 -10.50 -15.73 20.88
CA ALA A 33 -9.95 -16.82 20.06
C ALA A 33 -8.76 -17.48 20.76
N GLY A 34 -8.63 -18.80 20.63
CA GLY A 34 -7.48 -19.54 21.13
C GLY A 34 -7.32 -20.93 20.52
N TRP A 35 -6.19 -21.56 20.81
CA TRP A 35 -5.87 -22.90 20.32
C TRP A 35 -5.32 -23.76 21.46
N ARG A 36 -5.66 -25.05 21.41
CA ARG A 36 -5.06 -26.06 22.28
C ARG A 36 -3.73 -26.49 21.68
N VAL A 37 -2.66 -26.39 22.48
CA VAL A 37 -1.33 -26.84 22.10
C VAL A 37 -0.96 -28.02 23.00
N ASP A 38 -0.88 -29.20 22.38
CA ASP A 38 -0.58 -30.47 23.06
C ASP A 38 0.90 -30.88 22.95
N ARG A 39 1.74 -30.06 22.31
CA ARG A 39 3.19 -30.31 22.20
C ARG A 39 3.96 -29.68 23.35
N THR A 40 4.95 -30.38 23.86
CA THR A 40 5.93 -29.86 24.84
C THR A 40 7.23 -29.47 24.13
N GLY A 41 7.96 -28.48 24.68
CA GLY A 41 9.24 -27.99 24.13
C GLY A 41 9.20 -26.54 23.66
N SER A 42 10.29 -26.11 23.00
CA SER A 42 10.44 -24.75 22.46
C SER A 42 10.08 -24.71 20.98
N TYR A 43 9.12 -23.85 20.63
CA TYR A 43 8.66 -23.65 19.26
C TYR A 43 8.13 -22.23 19.07
N ARG A 44 8.06 -21.77 17.82
CA ARG A 44 7.51 -20.45 17.51
C ARG A 44 6.04 -20.58 17.11
N ILE A 45 5.18 -19.96 17.91
CA ILE A 45 3.76 -19.81 17.58
C ILE A 45 3.57 -18.47 16.87
N SER A 46 2.98 -18.50 15.69
CA SER A 46 2.59 -17.29 14.95
C SER A 46 1.08 -17.22 14.86
N ILE A 47 0.50 -16.17 15.43
CA ILE A 47 -0.93 -15.88 15.35
C ILE A 47 -1.13 -14.70 14.42
N ARG A 48 -2.04 -14.84 13.45
CA ARG A 48 -2.31 -13.80 12.46
C ARG A 48 -3.81 -13.73 12.16
N TYR A 49 -4.27 -12.52 11.84
CA TYR A 49 -5.62 -12.32 11.34
C TYR A 49 -5.61 -12.32 9.80
N ALA A 50 -6.08 -13.41 9.19
CA ALA A 50 -6.00 -13.61 7.74
C ALA A 50 -6.74 -12.53 6.92
N PRO A 51 -7.91 -12.01 7.32
CA PRO A 51 -8.59 -10.95 6.58
C PRO A 51 -7.79 -9.64 6.47
N GLN A 52 -6.92 -9.33 7.45
CA GLN A 52 -6.12 -8.11 7.44
C GLN A 52 -5.17 -8.04 6.24
N ALA A 53 -4.58 -9.17 5.86
CA ALA A 53 -3.68 -9.23 4.70
C ALA A 53 -4.41 -8.90 3.40
N LYS A 54 -5.63 -9.43 3.23
CA LYS A 54 -6.48 -9.15 2.06
C LYS A 54 -6.87 -7.67 1.99
N TYR A 55 -7.29 -7.11 3.13
CA TYR A 55 -7.65 -5.69 3.21
C TYR A 55 -6.47 -4.79 2.84
N THR A 56 -5.28 -5.08 3.36
CA THR A 56 -4.06 -4.34 3.06
C THR A 56 -3.70 -4.39 1.58
N ALA A 57 -3.85 -5.56 0.94
CA ALA A 57 -3.63 -5.71 -0.50
C ALA A 57 -4.62 -4.89 -1.33
N LEU A 58 -5.91 -4.95 -0.99
CA LEU A 58 -6.94 -4.15 -1.67
C LEU A 58 -6.70 -2.64 -1.50
N LEU A 59 -6.29 -2.22 -0.31
CA LEU A 59 -5.93 -0.83 -0.05
C LEU A 59 -4.74 -0.38 -0.92
N GLY A 60 -3.73 -1.25 -1.08
CA GLY A 60 -2.60 -1.01 -1.99
C GLY A 60 -3.04 -0.88 -3.46
N ILE A 61 -3.97 -1.71 -3.90
CA ILE A 61 -4.55 -1.61 -5.25
C ILE A 61 -5.29 -0.28 -5.44
N SER A 62 -6.12 0.12 -4.47
CA SER A 62 -6.83 1.41 -4.51
C SER A 62 -5.86 2.59 -4.55
N ALA A 63 -4.78 2.56 -3.76
CA ALA A 63 -3.74 3.59 -3.78
C ALA A 63 -3.04 3.67 -5.15
N ALA A 64 -2.69 2.52 -5.73
CA ALA A 64 -2.07 2.45 -7.05
C ALA A 64 -3.01 3.01 -8.15
N ALA A 65 -4.30 2.67 -8.09
CA ALA A 65 -5.30 3.19 -9.01
C ALA A 65 -5.40 4.72 -8.92
N LEU A 66 -5.45 5.27 -7.70
CA LEU A 66 -5.51 6.72 -7.48
C LEU A 66 -4.30 7.44 -8.07
N VAL A 67 -3.09 6.91 -7.83
CA VAL A 67 -1.85 7.45 -8.40
C VAL A 67 -1.86 7.37 -9.92
N GLY A 68 -2.31 6.24 -10.49
CA GLY A 68 -2.45 6.06 -11.94
C GLY A 68 -3.40 7.09 -12.56
N THR A 69 -4.59 7.28 -12.00
CA THR A 69 -5.56 8.28 -12.46
C THR A 69 -5.00 9.69 -12.36
N ALA A 70 -4.36 10.04 -11.24
CA ALA A 70 -3.72 11.34 -11.08
C ALA A 70 -2.62 11.57 -12.12
N ALA A 71 -1.80 10.55 -12.42
CA ALA A 71 -0.76 10.66 -13.43
C ALA A 71 -1.34 10.89 -14.83
N VAL A 72 -2.39 10.16 -15.23
CA VAL A 72 -3.06 10.32 -16.52
C VAL A 72 -3.64 11.72 -16.69
N LEU A 73 -4.22 12.29 -15.63
CA LEU A 73 -4.79 13.64 -15.67
C LEU A 73 -3.71 14.73 -15.63
N LEU A 74 -2.74 14.63 -14.72
CA LEU A 74 -1.80 15.71 -14.41
C LEU A 74 -0.61 15.77 -15.39
N VAL A 75 -0.07 14.64 -15.84
CA VAL A 75 1.09 14.61 -16.75
C VAL A 75 0.85 15.39 -18.05
N PRO A 76 -0.26 15.21 -18.79
CA PRO A 76 -0.49 15.97 -20.02
C PRO A 76 -0.69 17.47 -19.74
N LEU A 77 -1.36 17.83 -18.65
CA LEU A 77 -1.54 19.23 -18.23
C LEU A 77 -0.20 19.91 -17.93
N ILE A 78 0.67 19.24 -17.18
CA ILE A 78 2.01 19.73 -16.84
C ILE A 78 2.87 19.85 -18.12
N ARG A 79 2.84 18.83 -18.99
CA ARG A 79 3.57 18.85 -20.27
C ARG A 79 3.09 19.96 -21.20
N ARG A 80 1.79 20.21 -21.27
CA ARG A 80 1.20 21.31 -22.07
C ARG A 80 1.66 22.65 -21.51
N ARG A 81 1.54 22.90 -20.21
CA ARG A 81 2.02 24.16 -19.58
C ARG A 81 3.51 24.41 -19.79
N ARG A 82 4.35 23.37 -19.69
CA ARG A 82 5.80 23.48 -19.95
C ARG A 82 6.10 23.83 -21.41
N ARG A 83 5.40 23.23 -22.38
CA ARG A 83 5.56 23.55 -23.81
C ARG A 83 5.23 25.02 -24.10
N TRP A 84 4.14 25.53 -23.53
CA TRP A 84 3.70 26.91 -23.73
C TRP A 84 4.65 27.95 -23.11
N ARG A 85 5.36 27.61 -22.02
CA ARG A 85 6.40 28.46 -21.43
C ARG A 85 7.67 28.55 -22.30
N ARG A 86 8.06 27.47 -22.98
CA ARG A 86 9.24 27.45 -23.86
C ARG A 86 9.07 28.32 -25.11
N THR A 87 7.89 28.31 -25.73
CA THR A 87 7.62 29.12 -26.92
C THR A 87 7.54 30.62 -26.62
N ARG A 88 7.05 31.03 -25.43
CA ARG A 88 7.09 32.44 -25.01
C ARG A 88 8.51 32.96 -24.76
N SER A 89 9.38 32.14 -24.17
CA SER A 89 10.76 32.55 -23.87
C SER A 89 11.63 32.66 -25.14
N GLY A 90 11.37 31.83 -26.16
CA GLY A 90 12.04 31.95 -27.48
C GLY A 90 11.63 33.20 -28.26
N LYS A 91 10.37 33.65 -28.13
CA LYS A 91 9.88 34.87 -28.80
C LYS A 91 10.37 36.17 -28.15
N GLN A 92 10.83 36.12 -26.90
CA GLN A 92 11.31 37.30 -26.16
C GLN A 92 12.81 37.60 -26.38
N ARG A 93 13.55 36.72 -27.10
CA ARG A 93 14.96 36.91 -27.46
C ARG A 93 15.22 37.52 -28.85
N ALA A 94 14.18 37.79 -29.64
CA ALA A 94 14.29 38.60 -30.86
C ALA A 94 13.37 39.81 -30.68
N PRO A 95 13.87 41.05 -30.59
CA PRO A 95 14.63 41.68 -31.69
C PRO A 95 15.73 42.67 -31.25
N ALA A 96 16.96 42.55 -31.77
CA ALA A 96 17.92 43.67 -31.87
C ALA A 96 19.15 43.26 -32.71
N ALA A 97 18.93 42.90 -33.98
CA ALA A 97 20.05 42.70 -34.92
C ALA A 97 19.63 43.14 -36.33
N ARG A 98 18.98 44.30 -36.44
CA ARG A 98 18.81 45.07 -37.68
C ARG A 98 18.58 46.53 -37.31
N ALA A 99 19.66 47.22 -36.97
CA ALA A 99 19.72 48.68 -37.04
C ALA A 99 21.19 49.11 -37.03
N GLY A 100 21.64 49.66 -38.17
CA GLY A 100 22.86 50.46 -38.26
C GLY A 100 24.10 49.70 -38.71
N SER A 101 24.40 49.75 -40.01
CA SER A 101 25.44 50.67 -40.51
C SER A 101 25.58 50.46 -42.01
N ASP A 102 24.74 51.16 -42.77
CA ASP A 102 25.15 51.70 -44.07
C ASP A 102 26.10 52.86 -43.74
N GLU A 103 27.39 52.69 -43.99
CA GLU A 103 28.34 53.75 -44.36
C GLU A 103 29.61 53.16 -44.98
#